data_AF-A0A967E2U3-F1
#
_entry.id   AF-A0A967E2U3-F1
#
_cell.length_a   1.000
_cell.length_b   1.000
_cell.length_c   1.000
_cell.angle_alpha   90.00
_cell.angle_beta   90.00
_cell.angle_gamma   90.00
#
_symmetry.space_group_name_H-M   'P 1'
#
loop_
_entity.id
_entity.type
_entity.pdbx_description
1 polymer ?
#
loop_
_entity_poly.entity_id
_entity_poly.type
_entity_poly.pdbx_seq_one_letter_code
_entity_poly.pdbx_strand_id
1 'polypeptide(L)'
;MTTTAEPTAQQIPTLIHLAALTHLEGQIRAAKTIQELQFLSVNETRRLVPYEQAFLLSNAGQQEEAYRVLNASSVAVVDRDAPMIAWLEQAIQALRRAGATSEQPMVVTEDLLPSSLRSGWREFVKGHIFWCPLQHPDETFLGVWWFERDFPWQE
;
A
#
# COMPACT_ATOMS: atom_id res chain seq x y z
N MET A 1 34.60 8.28 -27.94
CA MET A 1 33.83 7.04 -28.05
C MET A 1 33.71 6.48 -26.64
N THR A 2 32.56 6.64 -26.00
CA THR A 2 32.36 6.18 -24.62
C THR A 2 31.95 4.71 -24.70
N THR A 3 32.90 3.80 -24.48
CA THR A 3 32.62 2.37 -24.32
C THR A 3 31.72 2.23 -23.09
N THR A 4 30.44 1.99 -23.30
CA THR A 4 29.53 1.63 -22.20
C THR A 4 29.92 0.21 -21.80
N ALA A 5 30.63 0.07 -20.68
CA ALA A 5 31.01 -1.24 -20.16
C ALA A 5 29.76 -2.06 -19.85
N GLU A 6 29.76 -3.35 -20.22
CA GLU A 6 28.65 -4.24 -19.93
C GLU A 6 28.46 -4.37 -18.40
N PRO A 7 27.21 -4.35 -17.91
CA PRO A 7 26.93 -4.45 -16.49
C PRO A 7 27.31 -5.83 -15.95
N THR A 8 27.91 -5.85 -14.76
CA THR A 8 28.30 -7.09 -14.07
C THR A 8 27.06 -7.85 -13.58
N ALA A 9 27.14 -9.17 -13.41
CA ALA A 9 26.02 -10.01 -12.94
C ALA A 9 25.36 -9.52 -11.63
N GLN A 10 26.13 -8.89 -10.74
CA GLN A 10 25.64 -8.28 -9.49
C GLN A 10 24.91 -6.95 -9.70
N GLN A 11 25.16 -6.25 -10.81
CA GLN A 11 24.52 -4.97 -11.16
C GLN A 11 23.21 -5.17 -11.91
N ILE A 12 23.02 -6.32 -12.56
CA ILE A 12 21.83 -6.62 -13.35
C ILE A 12 20.53 -6.48 -12.52
N PRO A 13 20.40 -7.04 -11.29
CA PRO A 13 19.20 -6.86 -10.49
C PRO A 13 18.91 -5.40 -10.16
N THR A 14 19.93 -4.62 -9.82
CA THR A 14 19.78 -3.19 -9.52
C THR A 14 19.30 -2.41 -10.74
N LEU A 15 19.85 -2.69 -11.93
CA LEU A 15 19.43 -2.06 -13.18
C LEU A 15 17.98 -2.44 -13.54
N ILE A 16 17.57 -3.68 -13.27
CA ILE A 16 16.19 -4.12 -13.45
C ILE A 16 15.25 -3.33 -12.53
N HIS A 17 15.58 -3.18 -11.24
CA HIS A 17 14.75 -2.41 -10.31
C HIS A 17 14.68 -0.91 -10.68
N LEU A 18 15.80 -0.31 -11.09
CA LEU A 18 15.82 1.09 -11.54
C LEU A 18 15.01 1.29 -12.82
N ALA A 19 15.09 0.35 -13.76
CA ALA A 19 14.26 0.38 -14.97
C ALA A 19 12.77 0.24 -14.63
N ALA A 20 12.42 -0.67 -13.71
CA ALA A 20 11.05 -0.83 -13.24
C ALA A 20 10.52 0.44 -12.56
N LEU A 21 11.35 1.10 -11.74
CA LEU A 21 11.01 2.35 -11.08
C LEU A 21 10.77 3.47 -12.10
N THR A 22 11.69 3.63 -13.06
CA THR A 22 11.57 4.64 -14.12
C THR A 22 10.33 4.41 -14.98
N HIS A 23 10.03 3.14 -15.30
CA HIS A 23 8.83 2.77 -16.04
C HIS A 23 7.55 3.08 -15.26
N LEU A 24 7.51 2.74 -13.98
CA LEU A 24 6.37 3.04 -13.10
C LEU A 24 6.15 4.54 -12.98
N GLU A 25 7.22 5.31 -12.80
CA GLU A 25 7.17 6.77 -12.77
C GLU A 25 6.56 7.35 -14.06
N GLY A 26 6.98 6.84 -15.23
CA GLY A 26 6.41 7.21 -16.52
C GLY A 26 4.90 6.93 -16.61
N GLN A 27 4.45 5.75 -16.15
CA GLN A 27 3.03 5.40 -16.11
C GLN A 27 2.23 6.31 -15.17
N ILE A 28 2.76 6.57 -13.97
CA ILE A 28 2.16 7.45 -12.98
C ILE A 28 1.99 8.88 -13.54
N ARG A 29 3.03 9.42 -14.19
CA ARG A 29 2.97 10.75 -14.82
C ARG A 29 2.01 10.81 -16.01
N ALA A 30 1.76 9.69 -16.69
CA ALA A 30 0.85 9.60 -17.82
C ALA A 30 -0.62 9.41 -17.41
N ALA A 31 -0.89 9.03 -16.16
CA ALA A 31 -2.24 8.85 -15.64
C ALA A 31 -3.04 10.16 -15.74
N LYS A 32 -4.24 10.07 -16.32
CA LYS A 32 -5.09 11.24 -16.60
C LYS A 32 -6.09 11.53 -15.51
N THR A 33 -6.33 10.55 -14.64
CA THR A 33 -7.33 10.63 -13.56
C THR A 33 -6.75 10.13 -12.25
N ILE A 34 -7.32 10.60 -11.14
CA ILE A 34 -6.96 10.10 -9.82
C ILE A 34 -7.28 8.61 -9.69
N GLN A 35 -8.38 8.14 -10.26
CA GLN A 35 -8.76 6.73 -10.23
C GLN A 35 -7.75 5.85 -10.96
N GLU A 36 -7.24 6.29 -12.11
CA GLU A 36 -6.18 5.61 -12.84
C GLU A 36 -4.88 5.57 -12.03
N LEU A 37 -4.50 6.69 -11.42
CA LEU A 37 -3.34 6.76 -10.53
C LEU A 37 -3.49 5.79 -9.34
N GLN A 38 -4.66 5.77 -8.69
CA GLN A 38 -4.97 4.85 -7.59
C GLN A 38 -4.88 3.40 -8.04
N PHE A 39 -5.40 3.07 -9.22
CA PHE A 39 -5.33 1.72 -9.78
C PHE A 39 -3.89 1.29 -10.05
N LEU A 40 -3.10 2.14 -10.72
CA LEU A 40 -1.67 1.89 -10.96
C LEU A 40 -0.92 1.71 -9.63
N SER A 41 -1.27 2.49 -8.60
CA SER A 41 -0.57 2.47 -7.31
C SER A 41 -0.69 1.14 -6.55
N VAL A 42 -1.80 0.43 -6.69
CA VAL A 42 -2.03 -0.88 -6.03
C VAL A 42 -1.80 -2.07 -6.95
N ASN A 43 -1.49 -1.83 -8.23
CA ASN A 43 -1.26 -2.89 -9.21
C ASN A 43 0.15 -2.90 -9.78
N GLU A 44 0.75 -1.76 -10.10
CA GLU A 44 2.07 -1.73 -10.74
C GLU A 44 3.21 -1.64 -9.74
N THR A 45 2.95 -1.19 -8.51
CA THR A 45 3.96 -1.15 -7.42
C THR A 45 4.48 -2.53 -7.02
N ARG A 46 3.74 -3.62 -7.32
CA ARG A 46 4.17 -5.02 -7.08
C ARG A 46 5.48 -5.37 -7.79
N ARG A 47 5.83 -4.64 -8.86
CA ARG A 47 7.08 -4.79 -9.60
C ARG A 47 8.31 -4.32 -8.81
N LEU A 48 8.10 -3.47 -7.80
CA LEU A 48 9.14 -2.93 -6.92
C LEU A 48 9.09 -3.58 -5.54
N VAL A 49 7.88 -3.74 -5.01
CA VAL A 49 7.64 -4.28 -3.68
C VAL A 49 6.70 -5.47 -3.83
N PRO A 50 7.20 -6.71 -3.80
CA PRO A 50 6.35 -7.89 -3.95
C PRO A 50 5.32 -7.99 -2.82
N TYR A 51 4.04 -8.08 -3.20
CA TYR A 51 2.89 -8.32 -2.33
C TYR A 51 1.86 -9.16 -3.06
N GLU A 52 1.02 -9.87 -2.30
CA GLU A 52 -0.11 -10.65 -2.82
C GLU A 52 -1.37 -9.79 -2.92
N GLN A 53 -1.60 -8.94 -1.92
CA GLN A 53 -2.75 -8.04 -1.85
C GLN A 53 -2.29 -6.64 -1.45
N ALA A 54 -2.89 -5.62 -2.09
CA ALA A 54 -2.72 -4.23 -1.72
C ALA A 54 -4.07 -3.52 -1.64
N PHE A 55 -4.22 -2.64 -0.65
CA PHE A 55 -5.35 -1.72 -0.55
C PHE A 55 -4.84 -0.31 -0.39
N LEU A 56 -5.51 0.63 -1.06
CA LEU A 56 -5.31 2.06 -0.87
C LEU A 56 -6.51 2.60 -0.09
N LEU A 57 -6.24 3.28 1.03
CA LEU A 57 -7.27 3.89 1.85
C LEU A 57 -7.00 5.36 2.12
N SER A 58 -8.07 6.14 2.29
CA SER A 58 -7.99 7.55 2.66
C SER A 58 -9.28 7.98 3.37
N ASN A 59 -9.17 9.03 4.19
CA ASN A 59 -10.27 9.76 4.81
C ASN A 59 -10.52 11.11 4.12
N ALA A 60 -10.24 11.20 2.81
CA ALA A 60 -10.35 12.42 2.00
C ALA A 60 -9.59 13.64 2.58
N GLY A 61 -8.55 13.41 3.39
CA GLY A 61 -7.77 14.47 4.03
C GLY A 61 -8.45 15.11 5.24
N GLN A 62 -9.60 14.60 5.70
CA GLN A 62 -10.32 15.13 6.85
C GLN A 62 -10.13 14.24 8.08
N GLN A 63 -9.46 14.77 9.10
CA GLN A 63 -9.04 14.00 10.28
C GLN A 63 -10.20 13.32 11.04
N GLU A 64 -11.42 13.86 10.94
CA GLU A 64 -12.64 13.33 11.57
C GLU A 64 -13.41 12.34 10.69
N GLU A 65 -13.16 12.29 9.38
CA GLU A 65 -13.85 11.38 8.47
C GLU A 65 -13.37 9.93 8.63
N ALA A 66 -14.29 9.01 8.34
CA ALA A 66 -13.98 7.59 8.32
C ALA A 66 -13.07 7.24 7.14
N TYR A 67 -12.05 6.43 7.38
CA TYR A 67 -11.24 5.86 6.31
C TYR A 67 -12.09 5.02 5.36
N ARG A 68 -11.85 5.19 4.05
CA ARG A 68 -12.48 4.42 2.98
C ARG A 68 -11.46 3.72 2.12
N VAL A 69 -11.77 2.50 1.70
CA VAL A 69 -11.00 1.83 0.65
C VAL A 69 -11.31 2.51 -0.68
N LEU A 70 -10.26 3.06 -1.29
CA LEU A 70 -10.32 3.74 -2.58
C LEU A 70 -10.07 2.75 -3.72
N ASN A 71 -9.13 1.82 -3.53
CA ASN A 71 -8.78 0.82 -4.53
C ASN A 71 -8.18 -0.43 -3.89
N ALA A 72 -8.24 -1.55 -4.60
CA ALA A 72 -7.69 -2.83 -4.20
C ALA A 72 -6.98 -3.49 -5.40
N SER A 73 -5.86 -4.16 -5.13
CA SER A 73 -5.11 -4.89 -6.15
C SER A 73 -5.98 -5.94 -6.84
N SER A 74 -5.76 -6.13 -8.15
CA SER A 74 -6.36 -7.22 -8.94
C SER A 74 -7.88 -7.14 -9.13
N VAL A 75 -8.54 -6.07 -8.69
CA VAL A 75 -9.95 -5.80 -8.96
C VAL A 75 -10.12 -4.44 -9.63
N ALA A 76 -11.11 -4.32 -10.51
CA ALA A 76 -11.41 -3.05 -11.19
C ALA A 76 -12.21 -2.08 -10.31
N VAL A 77 -13.09 -2.62 -9.46
CA VAL A 77 -13.99 -1.86 -8.59
C VAL A 77 -14.01 -2.53 -7.22
N VAL A 78 -13.91 -1.73 -6.17
CA VAL A 78 -14.03 -2.18 -4.78
C VAL A 78 -15.50 -2.46 -4.48
N ASP A 79 -15.81 -3.70 -4.07
CA ASP A 79 -17.12 -4.05 -3.54
C ASP A 79 -17.26 -3.50 -2.11
N ARG A 80 -18.14 -2.51 -1.95
CA ARG A 80 -18.36 -1.84 -0.65
C ARG A 80 -19.16 -2.68 0.34
N ASP A 81 -19.88 -3.69 -0.15
CA ASP A 81 -20.69 -4.58 0.68
C ASP A 81 -19.88 -5.80 1.17
N ALA A 82 -18.64 -5.96 0.68
CA ALA A 82 -17.76 -7.04 1.09
C ALA A 82 -17.37 -6.90 2.58
N PRO A 83 -17.57 -7.96 3.40
CA PRO A 83 -17.22 -7.94 4.82
C PRO A 83 -15.77 -7.56 5.11
N MET A 84 -14.83 -8.00 4.27
CA MET A 84 -13.42 -7.65 4.36
C MET A 84 -13.18 -6.15 4.24
N ILE A 85 -13.87 -5.47 3.31
CA ILE A 85 -13.71 -4.03 3.08
C ILE A 85 -14.26 -3.26 4.29
N ALA A 86 -15.45 -3.62 4.76
CA ALA A 86 -16.03 -3.01 5.95
C ALA A 86 -15.17 -3.22 7.21
N TRP A 87 -14.57 -4.40 7.36
CA TRP A 87 -13.64 -4.68 8.45
C TRP A 87 -12.34 -3.88 8.32
N LEU A 88 -11.76 -3.80 7.12
CA LEU A 88 -10.50 -3.12 6.87
C LEU A 88 -10.61 -1.61 7.15
N GLU A 89 -11.71 -0.98 6.74
CA GLU A 89 -12.00 0.44 7.05
C GLU A 89 -12.06 0.67 8.57
N GLN A 90 -12.69 -0.24 9.32
CA GLN A 90 -12.76 -0.17 10.79
C GLN A 90 -11.40 -0.41 11.46
N ALA A 91 -10.63 -1.39 10.97
CA ALA A 91 -9.30 -1.70 11.47
C ALA A 91 -8.37 -0.51 11.33
N ILE A 92 -8.35 0.12 10.15
CA ILE A 92 -7.52 1.29 9.88
C ILE A 92 -7.96 2.49 10.71
N GLN A 93 -9.26 2.72 10.85
CA GLN A 93 -9.78 3.76 11.73
C GLN A 93 -9.33 3.56 13.18
N ALA A 94 -9.35 2.33 13.69
CA ALA A 94 -8.93 2.00 15.04
C ALA A 94 -7.42 2.21 15.24
N LEU A 95 -6.60 1.73 14.30
CA LEU A 95 -5.14 1.89 14.31
C LEU A 95 -4.72 3.37 14.31
N ARG A 96 -5.42 4.21 13.55
CA ARG A 96 -5.16 5.66 13.51
C ARG A 96 -5.58 6.36 14.79
N ARG A 97 -6.77 6.08 15.33
CA ARG A 97 -7.25 6.69 16.58
C ARG A 97 -6.40 6.31 17.79
N ALA A 98 -5.87 5.09 17.83
CA ALA A 98 -5.01 4.63 18.90
C ALA A 98 -3.61 5.26 18.87
N GLY A 99 -3.25 6.00 17.82
CA GLY A 99 -1.86 6.42 17.58
C GLY A 99 -0.92 5.23 17.39
N ALA A 100 -1.47 4.04 17.11
CA ALA A 100 -0.71 2.79 16.95
C ALA A 100 0.01 2.71 15.61
N THR A 101 -0.34 3.60 14.67
CA THR A 101 0.34 3.74 13.38
C THR A 101 1.16 5.02 13.37
N SER A 102 2.43 4.87 13.03
CA SER A 102 3.32 6.02 12.88
C SER A 102 3.11 6.72 11.53
N GLU A 103 3.68 7.90 11.40
CA GLU A 103 3.86 8.59 10.13
C GLU A 103 4.95 7.95 9.25
N GLN A 104 5.60 6.91 9.75
CA GLN A 104 6.56 6.08 9.04
C GLN A 104 5.95 4.72 8.63
N PRO A 105 6.49 4.09 7.59
CA PRO A 105 6.14 2.72 7.25
C PRO A 105 6.43 1.75 8.40
N MET A 106 5.55 0.77 8.63
CA MET A 106 5.70 -0.20 9.72
C MET A 106 4.95 -1.50 9.45
N VAL A 107 5.34 -2.56 10.17
CA VAL A 107 4.57 -3.81 10.22
C VAL A 107 3.39 -3.64 11.15
N VAL A 108 2.22 -4.12 10.73
CA VAL A 108 1.01 -4.17 11.56
C VAL A 108 0.76 -5.61 11.98
N THR A 109 0.44 -5.79 13.26
CA THR A 109 0.15 -7.09 13.86
C THR A 109 -1.21 -7.06 14.57
N GLU A 110 -1.78 -8.25 14.81
CA GLU A 110 -3.11 -8.41 15.42
C GLU A 110 -3.23 -7.70 16.78
N ASP A 111 -2.16 -7.64 17.57
CA ASP A 111 -2.15 -7.05 18.90
C ASP A 111 -2.33 -5.53 18.91
N LEU A 112 -2.01 -4.85 17.81
CA LEU A 112 -2.27 -3.41 17.63
C LEU A 112 -3.75 -3.09 17.48
N LEU A 113 -4.59 -4.09 17.16
CA LEU A 113 -6.02 -3.91 17.03
C LEU A 113 -6.75 -4.12 18.37
N PRO A 114 -7.84 -3.37 18.61
CA PRO A 114 -8.73 -3.64 19.73
C PRO A 114 -9.35 -5.04 19.60
N SER A 115 -9.65 -5.67 20.74
CA SER A 115 -10.15 -7.05 20.81
C SER A 115 -11.37 -7.31 19.91
N SER A 116 -12.22 -6.29 19.68
CA SER A 116 -13.40 -6.39 18.83
C SER A 116 -13.11 -6.63 17.34
N LEU A 117 -11.90 -6.29 16.87
CA LEU A 117 -11.51 -6.41 15.45
C LEU A 117 -10.57 -7.59 15.18
N ARG A 118 -10.07 -8.25 16.23
CA ARG A 118 -9.11 -9.36 16.11
C ARG A 118 -9.70 -10.62 15.47
N SER A 119 -10.99 -10.87 15.61
CA SER A 119 -11.66 -11.97 14.90
C SER A 119 -11.58 -11.79 13.38
N GLY A 120 -11.90 -10.57 12.91
CA GLY A 120 -11.81 -10.24 11.49
C GLY A 120 -10.38 -10.26 10.95
N TRP A 121 -9.37 -9.95 11.78
CA TRP A 121 -7.97 -10.15 11.40
C TRP A 121 -7.71 -11.61 11.00
N ARG A 122 -8.07 -12.56 11.85
CA ARG A 122 -7.85 -14.00 11.59
C ARG A 122 -8.69 -14.52 10.41
N GLU A 123 -9.83 -13.89 10.16
CA GLU A 123 -10.71 -14.23 9.04
C GLU A 123 -10.16 -13.72 7.71
N PHE A 124 -9.71 -12.46 7.64
CA PHE A 124 -9.41 -11.79 6.37
C PHE A 124 -7.92 -11.66 6.07
N VAL A 125 -7.06 -11.56 7.07
CA VAL A 125 -5.60 -11.48 6.89
C VAL A 125 -5.01 -12.89 6.87
N LYS A 126 -4.24 -13.20 5.83
CA LYS A 126 -3.57 -14.49 5.59
C LYS A 126 -2.05 -14.38 5.63
N GLY A 127 -1.50 -13.18 5.50
CA GLY A 127 -0.07 -12.93 5.51
C GLY A 127 0.39 -11.91 6.56
N HIS A 128 1.52 -11.30 6.26
CA HIS A 128 2.16 -10.24 7.03
C HIS A 128 1.76 -8.90 6.44
N ILE A 129 1.37 -7.97 7.31
CA ILE A 129 0.87 -6.67 6.89
C ILE A 129 1.96 -5.61 7.01
N PHE A 130 2.11 -4.82 5.95
CA PHE A 130 2.90 -3.60 5.96
C PHE A 130 2.01 -2.40 5.71
N TRP A 131 2.09 -1.48 6.63
CA TRP A 131 1.45 -0.18 6.61
C TRP A 131 2.44 0.83 6.03
N CYS A 132 2.06 1.53 4.96
CA CYS A 132 2.87 2.58 4.36
C CYS A 132 2.02 3.86 4.23
N PRO A 133 2.23 4.88 5.09
CA PRO A 133 1.49 6.12 5.02
C PRO A 133 1.88 6.91 3.76
N LEU A 134 0.88 7.53 3.13
CA LEU A 134 1.06 8.43 2.01
C LEU A 134 1.02 9.86 2.51
N GLN A 135 2.16 10.53 2.46
CA GLN A 135 2.28 11.94 2.84
C GLN A 135 2.71 12.75 1.63
N HIS A 136 2.05 13.88 1.46
CA HIS A 136 2.49 14.91 0.53
C HIS A 136 3.71 15.64 1.14
N PRO A 137 4.63 16.21 0.33
CA PRO A 137 5.79 16.95 0.85
C PRO A 137 5.47 18.16 1.74
N ASP A 138 4.22 18.65 1.74
CA ASP A 138 3.74 19.68 2.68
C ASP A 138 3.19 19.09 3.99
N GLU A 139 3.51 17.83 4.28
CA GLU A 139 3.08 17.06 5.46
C GLU A 139 1.58 16.68 5.46
N THR A 140 0.85 16.96 4.38
CA THR A 140 -0.54 16.51 4.26
C THR A 140 -0.62 14.99 4.17
N PHE A 141 -1.34 14.36 5.09
CA PHE A 141 -1.64 12.94 5.03
C PHE A 141 -2.69 12.66 3.96
N LEU A 142 -2.30 11.96 2.89
CA LEU A 142 -3.16 11.64 1.75
C LEU A 142 -3.91 10.31 1.93
N GLY A 143 -3.36 9.39 2.72
CA GLY A 143 -3.90 8.05 2.86
C GLY A 143 -2.85 7.04 3.28
N VAL A 144 -3.11 5.76 3.02
CA VAL A 144 -2.24 4.66 3.38
C VAL A 144 -2.32 3.53 2.35
N TRP A 145 -1.18 2.91 2.07
CA TRP A 145 -1.15 1.56 1.51
C TRP A 145 -1.09 0.50 2.59
N TRP A 146 -1.98 -0.46 2.47
CA TRP A 146 -1.95 -1.72 3.20
C TRP A 146 -1.44 -2.79 2.24
N PHE A 147 -0.24 -3.31 2.49
CA PHE A 147 0.32 -4.41 1.71
C PHE A 147 0.32 -5.70 2.53
N GLU A 148 -0.04 -6.80 1.89
CA GLU A 148 -0.04 -8.13 2.48
C GLU A 148 0.80 -9.09 1.64
N ARG A 149 1.58 -9.93 2.31
CA ARG A 149 2.35 -11.00 1.68
C ARG A 149 2.63 -12.17 2.62
N ASP A 150 2.95 -13.32 2.06
CA ASP A 150 3.10 -14.56 2.84
C ASP A 150 4.37 -14.65 3.71
N PHE A 151 5.33 -13.73 3.53
CA PHE A 151 6.59 -13.71 4.26
C PHE A 151 6.81 -12.39 5.02
N PRO A 152 7.53 -12.40 6.16
CA PRO A 152 7.74 -11.21 6.97
C PRO A 152 8.35 -10.05 6.19
N TRP A 153 7.92 -8.82 6.51
CA TRP A 153 8.53 -7.59 6.01
C TRP A 153 9.90 -7.38 6.66
N GLN A 154 10.89 -7.01 5.85
CA GLN A 154 12.22 -6.64 6.33
C GLN A 154 12.28 -5.12 6.39
N GLU A 155 12.93 -4.57 7.40
CA GLU A 155 13.29 -3.15 7.48
C GLU A 155 14.37 -2.78 6.45
#